data_AF-A0A8X7PTC9-F1
#
_entry.id   AF-A0A8X7PTC9-F1
#
_cell.length_a   1.000
_cell.length_b   1.000
_cell.length_c   1.000
_cell.angle_alpha   90.00
_cell.angle_beta   90.00
_cell.angle_gamma   90.00
#
_symmetry.space_group_name_H-M   'P 1'
#
loop_
_entity.id
_entity.type
_entity.pdbx_description
1 polymer ?
#
loop_
_entity_poly.entity_id
_entity_poly.type
_entity_poly.pdbx_seq_one_letter_code
_entity_poly.pdbx_strand_id
1 'polypeptide(L)'
;MSHIIVNRLFKPSVSRKFLRHINVRLFTSDRPYPFLLVDHILKNPSSTDGGLEKEYSNRRKGNKIFITDKKVMRNVCDAMTVGFSRDGLKFNLTDKGPAIHYKGVSAYLPPLPTGSQVQSLAMSSLPTREKDWVVGVKLSGSRLMVCRPFGRSKLIDIKNAPGCINPSSSLMFSKDDKRFYIPSPGCNYFCYLEEEHDKLEFMGLKFDDIPASVSNEVSELSSCSRTDHLVESPTGNLFLVKWYGEDSEVWMDSDSDSDTDLEKDDENEVSTLKHVTKKFMVYRAGEQSCDYNKTMIYTEDIGDLCMFLGHRQAFCVPASTSPGLKPNCIYFVGRNFGVYDLTTKTCTTFHKDDECPVTRIEFPYWQFSL
;
A
#
# COMPACT_ATOMS: atom_id res chain seq x y z
N MET A 1 6.63 -32.56 -16.60
CA MET A 1 5.86 -33.33 -15.59
C MET A 1 5.32 -32.46 -14.43
N SER A 2 5.08 -31.17 -14.66
CA SER A 2 4.74 -30.16 -13.64
C SER A 2 3.26 -29.73 -13.61
N HIS A 3 2.39 -30.38 -14.39
CA HIS A 3 0.96 -30.04 -14.50
C HIS A 3 0.00 -30.88 -13.65
N ILE A 4 0.49 -31.77 -12.78
CA ILE A 4 -0.35 -32.76 -12.06
C ILE A 4 -0.54 -32.46 -10.56
N ILE A 5 0.18 -31.50 -9.97
CA ILE A 5 0.09 -31.24 -8.52
C ILE A 5 -1.05 -30.27 -8.14
N VAL A 6 -1.57 -29.45 -9.06
CA VAL A 6 -2.64 -28.49 -8.75
C VAL A 6 -4.05 -29.11 -8.82
N ASN A 7 -4.23 -30.18 -9.61
CA ASN A 7 -5.55 -30.81 -9.80
C ASN A 7 -5.95 -31.86 -8.75
N ARG A 8 -5.16 -32.04 -7.67
CA ARG A 8 -5.54 -32.90 -6.53
C ARG A 8 -6.06 -32.15 -5.30
N LEU A 9 -6.11 -30.81 -5.34
CA LEU A 9 -6.54 -30.01 -4.19
C LEU A 9 -8.00 -29.54 -4.20
N PHE A 10 -8.71 -29.58 -5.33
CA PHE A 10 -10.09 -29.08 -5.37
C PHE A 10 -10.98 -29.91 -6.30
N LYS A 11 -11.70 -30.89 -5.72
CA LYS A 11 -12.96 -31.39 -6.29
C LYS A 11 -14.12 -30.55 -5.72
N PRO A 12 -15.19 -30.26 -6.50
CA PRO A 12 -16.27 -29.34 -6.10
C PRO A 12 -17.18 -29.81 -4.95
N SER A 13 -16.89 -30.93 -4.29
CA SER A 13 -17.68 -31.46 -3.15
C SER A 13 -16.94 -31.39 -1.80
N VAL A 14 -15.82 -30.65 -1.73
CA VAL A 14 -14.93 -30.64 -0.54
C VAL A 14 -14.94 -29.32 0.24
N SER A 15 -15.72 -28.29 -0.17
CA SER A 15 -15.77 -27.00 0.56
C SER A 15 -16.21 -27.16 2.03
N ARG A 16 -17.08 -28.12 2.33
CA ARG A 16 -17.53 -28.39 3.71
C ARG A 16 -16.61 -29.29 4.54
N LYS A 17 -15.70 -30.05 3.93
CA LYS A 17 -14.76 -30.93 4.67
C LYS A 17 -13.41 -30.29 4.96
N PHE A 18 -12.99 -29.28 4.19
CA PHE A 18 -11.70 -28.62 4.42
C PHE A 18 -11.68 -27.80 5.72
N LEU A 19 -12.81 -27.20 6.10
CA LEU A 19 -12.93 -26.39 7.32
C LEU A 19 -13.16 -27.21 8.60
N ARG A 20 -13.62 -28.47 8.51
CA ARG A 20 -13.98 -29.29 9.70
C ARG A 20 -12.97 -30.36 10.09
N HIS A 21 -12.16 -30.89 9.17
CA HIS A 21 -11.25 -32.02 9.50
C HIS A 21 -9.77 -31.67 9.60
N ILE A 22 -9.41 -30.41 9.38
CA ILE A 22 -8.04 -29.96 9.54
C ILE A 22 -8.00 -29.06 10.78
N ASN A 23 -7.76 -29.66 11.94
CA ASN A 23 -7.21 -29.02 13.14
C ASN A 23 -5.76 -28.52 12.89
N VAL A 24 -5.51 -27.93 11.71
CA VAL A 24 -4.24 -27.28 11.37
C VAL A 24 -4.57 -25.83 11.12
N ARG A 25 -4.10 -24.99 12.03
CA ARG A 25 -4.00 -23.52 11.91
C ARG A 25 -3.48 -23.14 10.52
N LEU A 26 -4.38 -22.95 9.55
CA LEU A 26 -4.04 -22.56 8.17
C LEU A 26 -3.96 -21.03 8.00
N PHE A 27 -4.36 -20.27 9.02
CA PHE A 27 -4.58 -18.83 8.94
C PHE A 27 -3.95 -18.08 10.11
N THR A 28 -2.71 -18.42 10.43
CA THR A 28 -1.84 -17.62 11.30
C THR A 28 -0.79 -16.93 10.43
N SER A 29 -0.41 -15.71 10.80
CA SER A 29 0.61 -14.86 10.14
C SER A 29 2.00 -15.48 10.01
N ASP A 30 2.22 -16.67 10.59
CA ASP A 30 3.53 -17.33 10.72
C ASP A 30 3.85 -18.34 9.59
N ARG A 31 3.22 -18.27 8.41
CA ARG A 31 3.45 -19.21 7.29
C ARG A 31 3.74 -18.54 5.94
N PRO A 32 4.51 -19.20 5.04
CA PRO A 32 5.27 -18.56 3.95
C PRO A 32 4.47 -17.96 2.78
N TYR A 33 3.14 -18.09 2.73
CA TYR A 33 2.33 -17.71 1.55
C TYR A 33 1.07 -16.91 1.91
N PRO A 34 1.20 -15.70 2.47
CA PRO A 34 0.08 -14.90 2.96
C PRO A 34 -0.96 -14.56 1.87
N PHE A 35 -0.55 -14.49 0.61
CA PHE A 35 -1.41 -14.08 -0.49
C PHE A 35 -2.23 -15.21 -1.12
N LEU A 36 -2.03 -16.47 -0.72
CA LEU A 36 -2.90 -17.57 -1.18
C LEU A 36 -4.36 -17.38 -0.73
N LEU A 37 -4.58 -16.80 0.46
CA LEU A 37 -5.92 -16.45 0.93
C LEU A 37 -6.55 -15.38 0.03
N VAL A 38 -5.79 -14.32 -0.27
CA VAL A 38 -6.25 -13.22 -1.12
C VAL A 38 -6.58 -13.74 -2.52
N ASP A 39 -5.70 -14.55 -3.11
CA ASP A 39 -5.93 -15.21 -4.41
C ASP A 39 -7.19 -16.08 -4.41
N HIS A 40 -7.40 -16.87 -3.35
CA HIS A 40 -8.59 -17.71 -3.23
C HIS A 40 -9.88 -16.88 -3.23
N ILE A 41 -9.90 -15.76 -2.48
CA ILE A 41 -11.04 -14.83 -2.41
C ILE A 41 -11.30 -14.19 -3.78
N LEU A 42 -10.24 -13.74 -4.46
CA LEU A 42 -10.36 -13.14 -5.80
C LEU A 42 -10.91 -14.13 -6.84
N LYS A 43 -10.56 -15.42 -6.73
CA LYS A 43 -11.01 -16.48 -7.64
C LYS A 43 -12.38 -17.06 -7.29
N ASN A 44 -12.81 -16.99 -6.03
CA ASN A 44 -14.07 -17.57 -5.54
C ASN A 44 -14.93 -16.55 -4.79
N PRO A 45 -15.34 -15.45 -5.44
CA PRO A 45 -15.91 -14.30 -4.76
C PRO A 45 -17.39 -14.44 -4.38
N SER A 46 -18.02 -15.58 -4.69
CA SER A 46 -19.45 -15.88 -4.38
C SER A 46 -19.59 -17.18 -3.57
N SER A 47 -18.61 -17.49 -2.72
CA SER A 47 -18.60 -18.71 -1.92
C SER A 47 -19.59 -18.63 -0.75
N THR A 48 -20.68 -19.40 -0.83
CA THR A 48 -21.73 -19.49 0.20
C THR A 48 -21.26 -20.10 1.52
N ASP A 49 -20.20 -20.91 1.52
CA ASP A 49 -19.62 -21.50 2.75
C ASP A 49 -18.63 -20.54 3.46
N GLY A 50 -18.30 -19.38 2.86
CA GLY A 50 -17.24 -18.47 3.34
C GLY A 50 -17.64 -17.02 3.60
N GLY A 51 -18.93 -16.68 3.49
CA GLY A 51 -19.42 -15.31 3.73
C GLY A 51 -18.89 -14.29 2.71
N LEU A 52 -18.71 -14.73 1.45
CA LEU A 52 -18.21 -13.88 0.36
C LEU A 52 -19.33 -13.56 -0.63
N GLU A 53 -19.50 -12.28 -0.92
CA GLU A 53 -20.42 -11.79 -1.94
C GLU A 53 -19.68 -10.85 -2.90
N LYS A 54 -20.06 -10.89 -4.18
CA LYS A 54 -19.48 -10.04 -5.23
C LYS A 54 -20.54 -9.17 -5.87
N GLU A 55 -20.31 -7.88 -5.82
CA GLU A 55 -21.10 -6.91 -6.57
C GLU A 55 -20.25 -6.33 -7.71
N TYR A 56 -20.87 -6.28 -8.90
CA TYR A 56 -20.30 -5.62 -10.07
C TYR A 56 -20.93 -4.22 -10.18
N SER A 57 -20.11 -3.18 -10.04
CA SER A 57 -20.60 -1.83 -10.32
C SER A 57 -20.57 -1.58 -11.83
N ASN A 58 -21.73 -1.34 -12.45
CA ASN A 58 -21.80 -0.98 -13.87
C ASN A 58 -21.38 0.48 -14.13
N ARG A 59 -21.43 1.36 -13.10
CA ARG A 59 -21.02 2.78 -13.22
C ARG A 59 -19.53 3.01 -13.00
N ARG A 60 -18.86 2.13 -12.26
CA ARG A 60 -17.42 2.19 -11.95
C ARG A 60 -16.83 0.85 -12.38
N LYS A 61 -15.84 0.79 -13.30
CA LYS A 61 -15.17 -0.47 -13.71
C LYS A 61 -14.41 -1.11 -12.52
N GLY A 62 -15.13 -1.61 -11.54
CA GLY A 62 -14.62 -2.04 -10.26
C GLY A 62 -15.52 -3.09 -9.64
N ASN A 63 -14.87 -4.08 -9.04
CA ASN A 63 -15.53 -5.17 -8.33
C ASN A 63 -15.49 -4.87 -6.83
N LYS A 64 -16.61 -5.04 -6.14
CA LYS A 64 -16.61 -5.09 -4.68
C LYS A 64 -16.69 -6.55 -4.24
N ILE A 65 -15.86 -6.94 -3.29
CA ILE A 65 -15.97 -8.22 -2.59
C ILE A 65 -16.28 -7.93 -1.14
N PHE A 66 -17.44 -8.37 -0.69
CA PHE A 66 -17.87 -8.29 0.70
C PHE A 66 -17.36 -9.51 1.45
N ILE A 67 -16.78 -9.30 2.63
CA ILE A 67 -16.27 -10.36 3.49
C ILE A 67 -16.98 -10.22 4.84
N THR A 68 -17.99 -11.06 5.07
CA THR A 68 -18.82 -10.99 6.30
C THR A 68 -18.16 -11.72 7.48
N ASP A 69 -17.31 -12.71 7.21
CA ASP A 69 -16.56 -13.40 8.26
C ASP A 69 -15.43 -12.51 8.83
N LYS A 70 -15.60 -12.07 10.07
CA LYS A 70 -14.65 -11.19 10.79
C LYS A 70 -13.24 -11.80 10.92
N LYS A 71 -13.10 -13.13 10.98
CA LYS A 71 -11.81 -13.81 11.08
C LYS A 71 -11.11 -13.84 9.72
N VAL A 72 -11.84 -14.15 8.64
CA VAL A 72 -11.32 -14.07 7.27
C VAL A 72 -10.88 -12.64 6.97
N MET A 73 -11.69 -11.65 7.31
CA MET A 73 -11.36 -10.24 7.16
C MET A 73 -10.05 -9.87 7.85
N ARG A 74 -9.90 -10.26 9.12
CA ARG A 74 -8.64 -10.03 9.88
C ARG A 74 -7.44 -10.65 9.18
N ASN A 75 -7.57 -11.89 8.71
CA ASN A 75 -6.48 -12.59 8.03
C ASN A 75 -6.12 -11.94 6.68
N VAL A 76 -7.08 -11.41 5.93
CA VAL A 76 -6.82 -10.64 4.71
C VAL A 76 -6.07 -9.36 5.03
N CYS A 77 -6.54 -8.60 6.03
CA CYS A 77 -5.88 -7.39 6.49
C CYS A 77 -4.43 -7.68 6.93
N ASP A 78 -4.22 -8.74 7.69
CA ASP A 78 -2.89 -9.15 8.14
C ASP A 78 -2.02 -9.59 6.96
N ALA A 79 -2.52 -10.43 6.05
CA ALA A 79 -1.79 -10.84 4.86
C ALA A 79 -1.31 -9.65 4.02
N MET A 80 -2.19 -8.67 3.76
CA MET A 80 -1.87 -7.51 2.94
C MET A 80 -1.02 -6.45 3.66
N THR A 81 -1.06 -6.40 5.00
CA THR A 81 -0.30 -5.40 5.77
C THR A 81 1.07 -5.93 6.21
N VAL A 82 1.13 -7.18 6.66
CA VAL A 82 2.34 -7.78 7.28
C VAL A 82 2.87 -9.00 6.52
N GLY A 83 2.17 -9.50 5.50
CA GLY A 83 2.59 -10.71 4.77
C GLY A 83 3.97 -10.61 4.12
N PHE A 84 4.41 -9.40 3.77
CA PHE A 84 5.77 -9.10 3.30
C PHE A 84 6.59 -8.30 4.30
N SER A 85 6.27 -8.36 5.59
CA SER A 85 7.03 -7.62 6.61
C SER A 85 8.48 -8.11 6.61
N ARG A 86 9.35 -7.39 5.89
CA ARG A 86 10.78 -7.66 5.64
C ARG A 86 11.41 -8.37 6.84
N ASP A 87 11.40 -9.70 6.84
CA ASP A 87 11.87 -10.62 7.87
C ASP A 87 11.82 -10.13 9.34
N GLY A 88 10.69 -9.56 9.78
CA GLY A 88 10.53 -9.15 11.18
C GLY A 88 11.05 -7.75 11.53
N LEU A 89 11.16 -6.85 10.55
CA LEU A 89 11.38 -5.42 10.81
C LEU A 89 10.19 -4.80 11.55
N LYS A 90 10.47 -4.24 12.73
CA LYS A 90 9.51 -3.55 13.60
C LYS A 90 9.95 -2.10 13.81
N PHE A 91 8.99 -1.20 13.92
CA PHE A 91 9.20 0.20 14.26
C PHE A 91 8.23 0.54 15.39
N ASN A 92 8.69 1.18 16.46
CA ASN A 92 7.88 1.54 17.61
C ASN A 92 8.09 3.01 17.93
N LEU A 93 7.05 3.74 18.27
CA LEU A 93 7.19 5.08 18.84
C LEU A 93 7.20 4.92 20.36
N THR A 94 8.29 5.30 21.01
CA THR A 94 8.45 5.24 22.48
C THR A 94 8.53 6.65 23.05
N ASP A 95 8.40 6.77 24.37
CA ASP A 95 8.58 8.05 25.08
C ASP A 95 9.96 8.68 24.83
N LYS A 96 10.96 7.86 24.47
CA LYS A 96 12.33 8.28 24.17
C LYS A 96 12.54 8.63 22.69
N GLY A 97 11.53 8.45 21.85
CA GLY A 97 11.60 8.61 20.40
C GLY A 97 11.35 7.32 19.62
N PRO A 98 11.51 7.37 18.29
CA PRO A 98 11.29 6.21 17.42
C PRO A 98 12.36 5.12 17.64
N ALA A 99 11.94 3.86 17.65
CA ALA A 99 12.81 2.69 17.80
C ALA A 99 12.60 1.73 16.63
N ILE A 100 13.68 1.26 16.02
CA ILE A 100 13.68 0.28 14.94
C ILE A 100 14.30 -1.00 15.47
N HIS A 101 13.60 -2.13 15.26
CA HIS A 101 14.06 -3.46 15.64
C HIS A 101 14.06 -4.39 14.43
N TYR A 102 15.17 -5.08 14.20
CA TYR A 102 15.28 -6.07 13.12
C TYR A 102 16.28 -7.16 13.50
N LYS A 103 15.86 -8.43 13.50
CA LYS A 103 16.73 -9.60 13.75
C LYS A 103 17.75 -9.41 14.89
N GLY A 104 17.30 -8.93 16.05
CA GLY A 104 18.14 -8.73 17.24
C GLY A 104 18.93 -7.40 17.28
N VAL A 105 18.83 -6.57 16.24
CA VAL A 105 19.38 -5.22 16.20
C VAL A 105 18.30 -4.24 16.62
N SER A 106 18.60 -3.41 17.62
CA SER A 106 17.72 -2.33 18.10
C SER A 106 18.42 -0.99 17.91
N ALA A 107 17.76 -0.06 17.23
CA ALA A 107 18.24 1.26 16.93
C ALA A 107 17.24 2.31 17.41
N TYR A 108 17.68 3.19 18.31
CA TYR A 108 16.85 4.24 18.87
C TYR A 108 17.20 5.56 18.18
N LEU A 109 16.21 6.15 17.51
CA LEU A 109 16.31 7.46 16.91
C LEU A 109 16.07 8.53 17.98
N PRO A 110 16.67 9.73 17.82
CA PRO A 110 16.38 10.85 18.71
C PRO A 110 14.88 11.19 18.75
N PRO A 111 14.39 11.79 19.85
CA PRO A 111 12.99 12.16 19.99
C PRO A 111 12.57 13.16 18.90
N LEU A 112 11.34 12.99 18.43
CA LEU A 112 10.76 13.89 17.42
C LEU A 112 10.31 15.19 18.10
N PRO A 113 10.25 16.32 17.36
CA PRO A 113 9.70 17.56 17.90
C PRO A 113 8.27 17.38 18.42
N THR A 114 7.92 18.02 19.53
CA THR A 114 6.59 17.93 20.14
C THR A 114 5.47 18.23 19.12
N GLY A 115 4.43 17.40 19.11
CA GLY A 115 3.30 17.53 18.17
C GLY A 115 3.57 16.98 16.76
N SER A 116 4.74 16.40 16.50
CA SER A 116 5.03 15.77 15.21
C SER A 116 4.28 14.46 15.03
N GLN A 117 3.67 14.27 13.86
CA GLN A 117 3.13 12.99 13.43
C GLN A 117 3.98 12.46 12.29
N VAL A 118 4.58 11.28 12.44
CA VAL A 118 5.31 10.67 11.31
C VAL A 118 4.28 10.29 10.23
N GLN A 119 4.63 10.47 8.96
CA GLN A 119 3.77 10.12 7.82
C GLN A 119 4.34 8.95 7.04
N SER A 120 5.67 8.87 6.90
CA SER A 120 6.34 7.85 6.11
C SER A 120 7.79 7.71 6.55
N LEU A 121 8.37 6.53 6.32
CA LEU A 121 9.74 6.21 6.66
C LEU A 121 10.36 5.34 5.56
N ALA A 122 11.62 5.63 5.23
CA ALA A 122 12.44 4.82 4.36
C ALA A 122 13.82 4.63 4.97
N MET A 123 14.50 3.53 4.60
CA MET A 123 15.83 3.21 5.12
C MET A 123 16.76 2.86 3.95
N SER A 124 18.03 3.24 4.05
CA SER A 124 19.02 2.93 3.01
C SER A 124 19.32 1.43 2.92
N SER A 125 19.29 0.74 4.06
CA SER A 125 19.32 -0.71 4.14
C SER A 125 18.55 -1.23 5.35
N LEU A 126 18.44 -2.56 5.46
CA LEU A 126 17.93 -3.17 6.68
C LEU A 126 18.90 -2.91 7.84
N PRO A 127 18.41 -2.78 9.10
CA PRO A 127 19.26 -2.51 10.24
C PRO A 127 20.29 -3.62 10.47
N THR A 128 21.58 -3.27 10.50
CA THR A 128 22.66 -4.18 10.87
C THR A 128 23.64 -3.45 11.79
N ARG A 129 24.44 -4.18 12.57
CA ARG A 129 25.51 -3.58 13.39
C ARG A 129 26.81 -3.38 12.61
N GLU A 130 26.96 -4.09 11.49
CA GLU A 130 28.21 -4.14 10.73
C GLU A 130 28.34 -3.00 9.71
N LYS A 131 27.21 -2.46 9.24
CA LYS A 131 27.16 -1.41 8.23
C LYS A 131 26.36 -0.21 8.77
N ASP A 132 26.86 1.00 8.50
CA ASP A 132 26.06 2.20 8.73
C ASP A 132 24.86 2.24 7.77
N TRP A 133 23.76 2.81 8.24
CA TRP A 133 22.52 2.92 7.48
C TRP A 133 21.79 4.18 7.90
N VAL A 134 21.06 4.73 6.94
CA VAL A 134 20.36 5.99 7.09
C VAL A 134 18.86 5.74 7.12
N VAL A 135 18.18 6.47 7.99
CA VAL A 135 16.72 6.50 8.08
C VAL A 135 16.25 7.89 7.71
N GLY A 136 15.42 7.97 6.69
CA GLY A 136 14.63 9.15 6.39
C GLY A 136 13.25 9.01 7.05
N VAL A 137 12.84 10.05 7.78
CA VAL A 137 11.56 10.15 8.47
C VAL A 137 10.84 11.38 7.95
N LYS A 138 9.71 11.18 7.29
CA LYS A 138 8.83 12.26 6.86
C LYS A 138 7.78 12.51 7.92
N LEU A 139 7.64 13.75 8.35
CA LEU A 139 6.63 14.20 9.33
C LEU A 139 5.50 14.97 8.64
N SER A 140 4.38 15.11 9.35
CA SER A 140 3.31 16.03 8.99
C SER A 140 3.82 17.47 8.89
N GLY A 141 3.18 18.26 8.01
CA GLY A 141 3.61 19.64 7.72
C GLY A 141 4.84 19.73 6.82
N SER A 142 5.08 18.73 5.95
CA SER A 142 6.16 18.76 4.93
C SER A 142 7.56 18.92 5.52
N ARG A 143 7.81 18.28 6.67
CA ARG A 143 9.14 18.22 7.29
C ARG A 143 9.80 16.87 7.01
N LEU A 144 11.08 16.90 6.69
CA LEU A 144 11.89 15.71 6.47
C LEU A 144 13.02 15.70 7.48
N MET A 145 13.23 14.55 8.11
CA MET A 145 14.31 14.33 9.05
C MET A 145 15.14 13.14 8.64
N VAL A 146 16.45 13.22 8.85
CA VAL A 146 17.37 12.12 8.57
C VAL A 146 18.20 11.77 9.78
N CYS A 147 18.41 10.48 10.00
CA CYS A 147 19.15 9.95 11.14
C CYS A 147 20.06 8.78 10.72
N ARG A 148 21.27 8.75 11.29
CA ARG A 148 22.21 7.62 11.25
C ARG A 148 22.24 6.95 12.62
N PRO A 149 21.56 5.82 12.83
CA PRO A 149 21.29 5.33 14.18
C PRO A 149 22.52 4.83 14.96
N PHE A 150 23.57 4.36 14.28
CA PHE A 150 24.81 3.88 14.91
C PHE A 150 25.99 4.85 14.78
N GLY A 151 25.83 5.94 14.02
CA GLY A 151 26.82 7.02 13.90
C GLY A 151 26.64 8.10 14.96
N ARG A 152 26.78 9.38 14.58
CA ARG A 152 26.56 10.54 15.47
C ARG A 152 25.11 10.68 15.99
N SER A 153 24.21 9.73 15.69
CA SER A 153 22.81 9.64 16.12
C SER A 153 22.15 10.99 16.35
N LYS A 154 22.25 11.85 15.33
CA LYS A 154 21.65 13.19 15.33
C LYS A 154 20.55 13.19 14.28
N LEU A 155 19.39 13.65 14.70
CA LEU A 155 18.27 13.86 13.82
C LEU A 155 18.44 15.22 13.13
N ILE A 156 18.61 15.19 11.82
CA ILE A 156 18.88 16.37 11.01
C ILE A 156 17.56 16.81 10.39
N ASP A 157 17.07 17.96 10.82
CA ASP A 157 15.87 18.58 10.26
C ASP A 157 16.24 19.32 8.97
N ILE A 158 15.65 18.88 7.85
CA ILE A 158 15.90 19.46 6.54
C ILE A 158 15.06 20.73 6.40
N LYS A 159 15.60 21.85 6.88
CA LYS A 159 14.90 23.15 6.98
C LYS A 159 14.65 23.85 5.64
N ASN A 160 15.36 23.46 4.57
CA ASN A 160 15.31 24.12 3.25
C ASN A 160 14.20 23.58 2.33
N ALA A 161 13.17 22.92 2.87
CA ALA A 161 12.17 22.18 2.09
C ALA A 161 10.67 22.58 2.24
N PRO A 162 10.25 23.63 2.99
CA PRO A 162 8.82 23.86 3.20
C PRO A 162 8.13 24.22 1.87
N GLY A 163 7.13 23.42 1.48
CA GLY A 163 6.32 23.60 0.27
C GLY A 163 6.63 22.67 -0.90
N CYS A 164 7.83 22.06 -0.95
CA CYS A 164 8.22 21.18 -2.06
C CYS A 164 7.91 19.70 -1.83
N ILE A 165 7.46 19.32 -0.64
CA ILE A 165 7.17 17.94 -0.26
C ILE A 165 5.66 17.70 -0.29
N ASN A 166 5.21 16.76 -1.13
CA ASN A 166 3.81 16.36 -1.17
C ASN A 166 3.41 15.70 0.17
N PRO A 167 2.41 16.24 0.91
CA PRO A 167 2.03 15.71 2.22
C PRO A 167 1.44 14.30 2.15
N SER A 168 0.84 13.91 1.03
CA SER A 168 0.14 12.63 0.88
C SER A 168 0.99 11.51 0.26
N SER A 169 2.18 11.83 -0.24
CA SER A 169 3.06 10.85 -0.90
C SER A 169 4.09 10.24 0.04
N SER A 170 4.51 9.01 -0.24
CA SER A 170 5.47 8.27 0.59
C SER A 170 6.91 8.66 0.31
N LEU A 171 7.76 8.53 1.33
CA LEU A 171 9.21 8.61 1.19
C LEU A 171 9.73 7.26 0.66
N MET A 172 10.71 7.31 -0.25
CA MET A 172 11.37 6.12 -0.77
C MET A 172 12.89 6.28 -0.70
N PHE A 173 13.62 5.18 -0.53
CA PHE A 173 15.05 5.10 -0.82
C PHE A 173 15.27 4.22 -2.06
N SER A 174 15.99 4.72 -3.06
CA SER A 174 16.48 3.91 -4.19
C SER A 174 17.85 3.36 -3.86
N LYS A 175 18.00 2.05 -4.01
CA LYS A 175 19.26 1.35 -3.78
C LYS A 175 20.28 1.65 -4.87
N ASP A 176 19.82 1.76 -6.11
CA ASP A 176 20.69 1.99 -7.25
C ASP A 176 21.23 3.42 -7.24
N ASP A 177 20.34 4.40 -7.01
CA ASP A 177 20.71 5.82 -6.97
C ASP A 177 21.34 6.23 -5.62
N LYS A 178 21.25 5.38 -4.58
CA LYS A 178 21.66 5.63 -3.17
C LYS A 178 21.12 6.94 -2.61
N ARG A 179 19.86 7.22 -2.93
CA ARG A 179 19.19 8.50 -2.62
C ARG A 179 17.80 8.26 -2.05
N PHE A 180 17.41 9.14 -1.13
CA PHE A 180 16.01 9.27 -0.73
C PHE A 180 15.27 10.11 -1.76
N TYR A 181 14.11 9.66 -2.22
CA TYR A 181 13.23 10.36 -3.14
C TYR A 181 11.90 10.70 -2.49
N ILE A 182 11.42 11.91 -2.75
CA ILE A 182 10.13 12.41 -2.29
C ILE A 182 9.45 13.14 -3.45
N PRO A 183 8.23 12.75 -3.84
CA PRO A 183 7.44 13.47 -4.83
C PRO A 183 7.12 14.90 -4.40
N SER A 184 7.27 15.85 -5.32
CA SER A 184 6.72 17.19 -5.14
C SER A 184 5.19 17.18 -5.23
N PRO A 185 4.48 18.20 -4.71
CA PRO A 185 3.10 18.44 -5.11
C PRO A 185 3.01 18.49 -6.64
N GLY A 186 2.01 17.82 -7.22
CA GLY A 186 1.89 17.68 -8.68
C GLY A 186 2.81 16.63 -9.32
N CYS A 187 3.88 16.18 -8.64
CA CYS A 187 4.82 15.17 -9.11
C CYS A 187 5.50 15.53 -10.44
N ASN A 188 5.88 16.80 -10.59
CA ASN A 188 6.72 17.27 -11.70
C ASN A 188 8.21 17.25 -11.33
N TYR A 189 8.53 17.11 -10.04
CA TYR A 189 9.88 16.99 -9.53
C TYR A 189 9.92 15.90 -8.46
N PHE A 190 11.08 15.26 -8.33
CA PHE A 190 11.48 14.62 -7.07
C PHE A 190 12.40 15.54 -6.30
N CYS A 191 12.10 15.71 -5.02
CA CYS A 191 13.10 16.13 -4.07
C CYS A 191 13.94 14.90 -3.71
N TYR A 192 15.26 15.03 -3.70
CA TYR A 192 16.12 13.95 -3.26
C TYR A 192 17.19 14.39 -2.28
N LEU A 193 17.58 13.44 -1.44
CA LEU A 193 18.66 13.60 -0.48
C LEU A 193 19.64 12.45 -0.68
N GLU A 194 20.90 12.80 -0.95
CA GLU A 194 21.96 11.81 -1.03
C GLU A 194 22.30 11.28 0.36
N GLU A 195 22.70 10.02 0.44
CA GLU A 195 23.01 9.36 1.71
C GLU A 195 24.08 10.11 2.51
N GLU A 196 24.98 10.85 1.87
CA GLU A 196 26.12 11.55 2.48
C GLU A 196 25.88 13.04 2.73
N HIS A 197 24.86 13.63 2.12
CA HIS A 197 24.65 15.08 2.11
C HIS A 197 23.42 15.48 2.92
N ASP A 198 23.50 16.63 3.62
CA ASP A 198 22.39 17.20 4.40
C ASP A 198 21.57 18.24 3.62
N LYS A 199 21.69 18.25 2.28
CA LYS A 199 21.06 19.23 1.39
C LYS A 199 20.07 18.55 0.47
N LEU A 200 18.85 19.09 0.42
CA LEU A 200 17.82 18.67 -0.51
C LEU A 200 18.13 19.21 -1.91
N GLU A 201 18.08 18.34 -2.90
CA GLU A 201 18.20 18.67 -4.31
C GLU A 201 16.95 18.25 -5.09
N PHE A 202 16.87 18.66 -6.35
CA PHE A 202 15.67 18.50 -7.17
C PHE A 202 16.00 17.84 -8.49
N MET A 203 15.13 16.92 -8.91
CA MET A 203 15.18 16.22 -10.18
C MET A 203 13.86 16.43 -10.91
N GLY A 204 13.90 16.97 -12.13
CA GLY A 204 12.73 17.15 -12.97
C GLY A 204 12.20 15.82 -13.51
N LEU A 205 10.88 15.71 -13.60
CA LEU A 205 10.21 14.59 -14.24
C LEU A 205 9.61 15.05 -15.56
N LYS A 206 10.01 14.36 -16.63
CA LYS A 206 9.43 14.56 -17.97
C LYS A 206 8.55 13.36 -18.27
N PHE A 207 7.29 13.61 -18.60
CA PHE A 207 6.35 12.55 -18.95
C PHE A 207 6.25 12.48 -20.47
N ASP A 208 6.37 11.27 -21.01
CA ASP A 208 6.08 11.03 -22.42
C ASP A 208 4.58 11.21 -22.71
N ASP A 209 4.26 11.43 -23.97
CA ASP A 209 2.88 11.57 -24.42
C ASP A 209 2.07 10.33 -24.04
N ILE A 210 0.93 10.57 -23.40
CA ILE A 210 0.01 9.51 -23.01
C ILE A 210 -0.68 8.99 -24.27
N PRO A 211 -0.78 7.67 -24.48
CA PRO A 211 -1.51 7.12 -25.62
C PRO A 211 -2.93 7.66 -25.73
N ALA A 212 -3.39 7.93 -26.95
CA ALA A 212 -4.73 8.48 -27.20
C ALA A 212 -5.86 7.61 -26.59
N SER A 213 -5.65 6.29 -26.51
CA SER A 213 -6.57 5.35 -25.88
C SER A 213 -6.81 5.60 -24.39
N VAL A 214 -5.89 6.29 -23.70
CA VAL A 214 -5.94 6.55 -22.27
C VAL A 214 -6.22 8.02 -21.96
N SER A 215 -6.10 8.92 -22.95
CA SER A 215 -6.29 10.37 -22.77
C SER A 215 -7.63 10.72 -22.12
N ASN A 216 -8.74 10.14 -22.59
CA ASN A 216 -10.06 10.39 -21.99
C ASN A 216 -10.11 9.92 -20.52
N GLU A 217 -9.51 8.77 -20.24
CA GLU A 217 -9.44 8.22 -18.88
C GLU A 217 -8.63 9.15 -17.95
N VAL A 218 -7.61 9.86 -18.45
CA VAL A 218 -6.83 10.82 -17.65
C VAL A 218 -7.64 12.08 -17.35
N SER A 219 -8.41 12.59 -18.31
CA SER A 219 -9.27 13.77 -18.11
C SER A 219 -10.29 13.55 -16.99
N GLU A 220 -10.87 12.34 -16.90
CA GLU A 220 -11.79 11.93 -15.82
C GLU A 220 -11.16 11.87 -14.43
N LEU A 221 -9.82 11.82 -14.34
CA LEU A 221 -9.09 11.79 -13.07
C LEU A 221 -8.75 13.18 -12.52
N SER A 222 -9.05 14.24 -13.28
CA SER A 222 -8.74 15.63 -12.91
C SER A 222 -9.40 16.08 -11.59
N SER A 223 -10.57 15.53 -11.27
CA SER A 223 -11.29 15.79 -10.01
C SER A 223 -10.89 14.86 -8.86
N CYS A 224 -10.09 13.83 -9.14
CA CYS A 224 -9.73 12.84 -8.13
C CYS A 224 -8.62 13.34 -7.22
N SER A 225 -8.67 12.95 -5.95
CA SER A 225 -7.49 13.04 -5.10
C SER A 225 -6.39 12.11 -5.62
N ARG A 226 -5.13 12.46 -5.37
CA ARG A 226 -3.98 11.71 -5.89
C ARG A 226 -2.88 11.57 -4.87
N THR A 227 -2.30 10.36 -4.80
CA THR A 227 -1.04 10.10 -4.10
C THR A 227 -0.03 9.51 -5.07
N ASP A 228 1.23 9.89 -4.93
CA ASP A 228 2.29 9.49 -5.85
C ASP A 228 3.28 8.58 -5.08
N HIS A 229 3.56 7.40 -5.64
CA HIS A 229 4.39 6.37 -5.00
C HIS A 229 5.48 5.93 -5.95
N LEU A 230 6.73 6.05 -5.51
CA LEU A 230 7.87 5.56 -6.28
C LEU A 230 8.23 4.14 -5.82
N VAL A 231 8.49 3.26 -6.79
CA VAL A 231 8.71 1.82 -6.59
C VAL A 231 9.93 1.40 -7.39
N GLU A 232 10.91 0.79 -6.74
CA GLU A 232 12.08 0.19 -7.39
C GLU A 232 11.91 -1.32 -7.43
N SER A 233 12.15 -1.90 -8.60
CA SER A 233 12.08 -3.34 -8.82
C SER A 233 13.35 -4.04 -8.39
N PRO A 234 13.30 -5.37 -8.16
CA PRO A 234 14.50 -6.15 -7.86
C PRO A 234 15.59 -6.07 -8.94
N THR A 235 15.22 -5.69 -10.16
CA THR A 235 16.15 -5.52 -11.30
C THR A 235 16.60 -4.08 -11.50
N GLY A 236 16.24 -3.15 -10.61
CA GLY A 236 16.65 -1.74 -10.67
C GLY A 236 15.74 -0.82 -11.49
N ASN A 237 14.73 -1.37 -12.18
CA ASN A 237 13.75 -0.53 -12.87
C ASN A 237 12.93 0.28 -11.87
N LEU A 238 12.79 1.58 -12.13
CA LEU A 238 12.03 2.51 -11.32
C LEU A 238 10.65 2.77 -11.92
N PHE A 239 9.62 2.75 -11.08
CA PHE A 239 8.23 2.98 -11.46
C PHE A 239 7.61 4.05 -10.58
N LEU A 240 6.99 5.05 -11.20
CA LEU A 240 6.13 6.01 -10.52
C LEU A 240 4.67 5.56 -10.66
N VAL A 241 4.01 5.31 -9.55
CA VAL A 241 2.60 4.94 -9.50
C VAL A 241 1.78 6.09 -8.94
N LYS A 242 0.86 6.61 -9.75
CA LYS A 242 -0.13 7.60 -9.34
C LYS A 242 -1.41 6.88 -8.95
N TRP A 243 -1.77 6.96 -7.66
CA TRP A 243 -2.97 6.36 -7.09
C TRP A 243 -4.06 7.43 -6.95
N TYR A 244 -5.14 7.25 -7.69
CA TYR A 244 -6.29 8.14 -7.73
C TYR A 244 -7.46 7.58 -6.93
N GLY A 245 -8.07 8.42 -6.11
CA GLY A 245 -9.28 8.11 -5.37
C GLY A 245 -10.30 9.24 -5.44
N GLU A 246 -11.57 8.88 -5.37
CA GLU A 246 -12.72 9.78 -5.36
C GLU A 246 -13.55 9.55 -4.09
N ASP A 247 -14.38 10.52 -3.73
CA ASP A 247 -15.32 10.36 -2.63
C ASP A 247 -16.64 9.82 -3.18
N SER A 248 -17.24 8.88 -2.46
CA SER A 248 -18.53 8.26 -2.79
C SER A 248 -19.46 8.41 -1.60
N GLU A 249 -20.67 8.88 -1.86
CA GLU A 249 -21.75 8.80 -0.89
C GLU A 249 -22.15 7.34 -0.67
N VAL A 250 -22.35 6.99 0.60
CA VAL A 250 -22.95 5.72 1.02
C VAL A 250 -24.05 6.05 2.03
N TRP A 251 -25.24 5.54 1.75
CA TRP A 251 -26.40 5.64 2.62
C TRP A 251 -26.29 4.57 3.69
N MET A 252 -26.43 4.96 4.96
CA MET A 252 -26.47 4.04 6.08
C MET A 252 -27.92 3.97 6.55
N ASP A 253 -28.42 2.76 6.75
CA ASP A 253 -29.67 2.56 7.49
C ASP A 253 -29.38 2.95 8.95
N SER A 254 -30.02 4.02 9.41
CA SER A 254 -30.12 4.28 10.84
C SER A 254 -30.96 3.15 11.44
N ASP A 255 -30.29 2.21 12.11
CA ASP A 255 -30.78 1.38 13.23
C ASP A 255 -30.43 -0.10 13.07
N SER A 256 -29.48 -0.57 13.89
CA SER A 256 -29.35 -1.99 14.19
C SER A 256 -28.99 -2.29 15.65
N ASP A 257 -29.39 -1.45 16.61
CA ASP A 257 -29.19 -1.76 18.04
C ASP A 257 -30.18 -1.08 19.02
N SER A 258 -31.33 -0.53 18.57
CA SER A 258 -32.40 -0.09 19.48
C SER A 258 -33.61 -1.03 19.42
N ASP A 259 -33.77 -1.86 20.45
CA ASP A 259 -34.97 -2.69 20.74
C ASP A 259 -36.19 -1.83 21.11
N THR A 260 -36.57 -0.87 20.27
CA THR A 260 -37.76 -0.04 20.48
C THR A 260 -38.61 -0.02 19.23
N ASP A 261 -39.78 -0.67 19.30
CA ASP A 261 -40.86 -0.69 18.32
C ASP A 261 -41.53 0.69 18.18
N LEU A 262 -40.77 1.71 17.79
CA LEU A 262 -41.30 3.01 17.37
C LEU A 262 -41.22 3.11 15.84
N GLU A 263 -42.28 3.65 15.27
CA GLU A 263 -42.49 3.78 13.82
C GLU A 263 -41.27 4.43 13.15
N LYS A 264 -40.78 3.80 12.08
CA LYS A 264 -39.66 4.31 11.28
C LYS A 264 -40.12 5.57 10.55
N ASP A 265 -39.74 6.74 11.04
CA ASP A 265 -39.79 7.96 10.25
C ASP A 265 -38.69 7.89 9.18
N ASP A 266 -39.06 7.99 7.89
CA ASP A 266 -38.18 8.00 6.70
C ASP A 266 -37.18 9.18 6.68
N GLU A 267 -37.06 9.98 7.75
CA GLU A 267 -36.33 11.24 7.78
C GLU A 267 -34.90 11.17 8.35
N ASN A 268 -34.42 9.97 8.74
CA ASN A 268 -33.09 9.80 9.37
C ASN A 268 -32.04 9.05 8.52
N GLU A 269 -32.20 9.02 7.18
CA GLU A 269 -31.12 8.55 6.29
C GLU A 269 -29.90 9.50 6.35
N VAL A 270 -28.86 9.11 7.06
CA VAL A 270 -27.58 9.84 7.11
C VAL A 270 -26.65 9.29 6.04
N SER A 271 -26.35 10.08 5.01
CA SER A 271 -25.28 9.76 4.06
C SER A 271 -23.90 10.08 4.64
N THR A 272 -22.95 9.19 4.38
CA THR A 272 -21.53 9.41 4.70
C THR A 272 -20.69 9.40 3.44
N LEU A 273 -19.67 10.27 3.38
CA LEU A 273 -18.70 10.26 2.30
C LEU A 273 -17.58 9.28 2.61
N LYS A 274 -17.40 8.28 1.74
CA LYS A 274 -16.33 7.30 1.83
C LYS A 274 -15.35 7.48 0.67
N HIS A 275 -14.07 7.49 1.00
CA HIS A 275 -13.02 7.55 -0.01
C HIS A 275 -12.86 6.18 -0.69
N VAL A 276 -12.92 6.15 -2.02
CA VAL A 276 -12.81 4.92 -2.82
C VAL A 276 -11.71 5.04 -3.87
N THR A 277 -10.98 3.95 -4.04
CA THR A 277 -9.90 3.86 -5.01
C THR A 277 -10.49 3.70 -6.40
N LYS A 278 -10.22 4.68 -7.27
CA LYS A 278 -10.72 4.71 -8.63
C LYS A 278 -9.77 4.04 -9.60
N LYS A 279 -8.50 4.43 -9.57
CA LYS A 279 -7.54 4.01 -10.61
C LYS A 279 -6.08 4.18 -10.18
N PHE A 280 -5.21 3.40 -10.81
CA PHE A 280 -3.77 3.57 -10.77
C PHE A 280 -3.25 3.87 -12.18
N MET A 281 -2.29 4.77 -12.27
CA MET A 281 -1.51 5.03 -13.49
C MET A 281 -0.05 4.73 -13.16
N VAL A 282 0.59 3.89 -13.98
CA VAL A 282 1.98 3.49 -13.78
C VAL A 282 2.84 4.11 -14.86
N TYR A 283 3.97 4.68 -14.46
CA TYR A 283 4.98 5.21 -15.35
C TYR A 283 6.30 4.52 -15.05
N ARG A 284 6.94 3.93 -16.06
CA ARG A 284 8.28 3.36 -15.96
C ARG A 284 9.31 4.43 -16.29
N ALA A 285 10.40 4.49 -15.53
CA ALA A 285 11.51 5.36 -15.87
C ALA A 285 12.12 4.93 -17.22
N GLY A 286 12.27 5.87 -18.15
CA GLY A 286 12.91 5.66 -19.44
C GLY A 286 14.43 5.65 -19.34
N GLU A 287 15.09 5.05 -20.33
CA GLU A 287 16.56 4.98 -20.40
C GLU A 287 17.21 6.35 -20.57
N GLN A 288 16.50 7.30 -21.19
CA GLN A 288 16.97 8.67 -21.43
C GLN A 288 16.85 9.55 -20.16
N SER A 289 17.52 9.12 -19.09
CA SER A 289 17.66 9.89 -17.87
C SER A 289 19.02 10.60 -17.82
N CYS A 290 19.04 11.79 -17.24
CA CYS A 290 20.27 12.48 -16.88
C CYS A 290 20.20 12.92 -15.42
N ASP A 291 21.32 13.41 -14.88
CA ASP A 291 21.47 13.69 -13.43
C ASP A 291 20.37 14.59 -12.85
N TYR A 292 19.76 15.45 -13.66
CA TYR A 292 18.73 16.39 -13.23
C TYR A 292 17.34 16.13 -13.80
N ASN A 293 17.17 15.16 -14.69
CA ASN A 293 15.87 14.85 -15.29
C ASN A 293 15.69 13.34 -15.49
N LYS A 294 14.52 12.82 -15.10
CA LYS A 294 14.12 11.44 -15.36
C LYS A 294 12.87 11.41 -16.23
N THR A 295 12.96 10.73 -17.36
CA THR A 295 11.82 10.52 -18.26
C THR A 295 10.93 9.41 -17.69
N MET A 296 9.62 9.60 -17.74
CA MET A 296 8.60 8.72 -17.18
C MET A 296 7.60 8.34 -18.27
N ILE A 297 7.62 7.07 -18.65
CA ILE A 297 6.88 6.52 -19.78
C ILE A 297 5.67 5.76 -19.25
N TYR A 298 4.47 6.14 -19.68
CA TYR A 298 3.24 5.45 -19.27
C TYR A 298 3.28 3.97 -19.66
N THR A 299 2.84 3.09 -18.76
CA THR A 299 2.75 1.66 -19.02
C THR A 299 1.56 1.01 -18.31
N GLU A 300 0.94 0.05 -18.99
CA GLU A 300 -0.09 -0.84 -18.44
C GLU A 300 0.46 -2.25 -18.19
N ASP A 301 1.76 -2.45 -18.39
CA ASP A 301 2.43 -3.74 -18.28
C ASP A 301 3.75 -3.65 -17.50
N ILE A 302 3.74 -4.19 -16.30
CA ILE A 302 4.92 -4.34 -15.44
C ILE A 302 5.50 -5.77 -15.49
N GLY A 303 5.00 -6.61 -16.39
CA GLY A 303 5.45 -7.98 -16.61
C GLY A 303 5.10 -8.92 -15.45
N ASP A 304 6.06 -9.75 -15.05
CA ASP A 304 5.91 -10.67 -13.91
C ASP A 304 5.86 -9.95 -12.55
N LEU A 305 6.02 -8.62 -12.50
CA LEU A 305 6.01 -7.90 -11.23
C LEU A 305 4.59 -7.74 -10.68
N CYS A 306 4.50 -7.69 -9.36
CA CYS A 306 3.36 -7.11 -8.65
C CYS A 306 3.84 -6.07 -7.63
N MET A 307 3.09 -4.98 -7.50
CA MET A 307 3.44 -3.85 -6.64
C MET A 307 2.61 -3.85 -5.37
N PHE A 308 3.20 -3.37 -4.28
CA PHE A 308 2.55 -3.20 -2.98
C PHE A 308 2.57 -1.74 -2.59
N LEU A 309 1.39 -1.13 -2.51
CA LEU A 309 1.20 0.26 -2.13
C LEU A 309 0.48 0.35 -0.78
N GLY A 310 0.89 1.31 0.04
CA GLY A 310 0.26 1.54 1.33
C GLY A 310 1.13 2.40 2.23
N HIS A 311 1.07 2.13 3.52
CA HIS A 311 1.64 2.99 4.58
C HIS A 311 3.15 2.92 4.76
N ARG A 312 3.80 1.98 4.09
CA ARG A 312 5.26 1.80 4.10
C ARG A 312 5.85 2.30 2.78
N GLN A 313 7.18 2.32 2.69
CA GLN A 313 7.86 2.40 1.41
C GLN A 313 7.25 1.36 0.46
N ALA A 314 6.74 1.82 -0.67
CA ALA A 314 6.21 0.96 -1.71
C ALA A 314 7.33 0.04 -2.25
N PHE A 315 6.97 -1.18 -2.61
CA PHE A 315 7.91 -2.17 -3.12
C PHE A 315 7.21 -3.06 -4.15
N CYS A 316 8.01 -3.80 -4.92
CA CYS A 316 7.47 -4.82 -5.80
C CYS A 316 8.33 -6.09 -5.74
N VAL A 317 7.71 -7.21 -6.09
CA VAL A 317 8.35 -8.52 -6.16
C VAL A 317 7.89 -9.23 -7.43
N PRO A 318 8.64 -10.22 -7.95
CA PRO A 318 8.18 -11.03 -9.06
C PRO A 318 7.10 -12.00 -8.56
N ALA A 319 5.93 -11.98 -9.18
CA ALA A 319 4.79 -12.82 -8.83
C ALA A 319 5.14 -14.31 -8.96
N SER A 320 5.95 -14.69 -9.96
CA SER A 320 6.45 -16.06 -10.12
C SER A 320 7.20 -16.63 -8.91
N THR A 321 7.75 -15.77 -8.05
CA THR A 321 8.50 -16.18 -6.86
C THR A 321 7.63 -16.37 -5.62
N SER A 322 6.35 -15.99 -5.68
CA SER A 322 5.49 -15.89 -4.51
C SER A 322 4.08 -16.44 -4.78
N PRO A 323 3.76 -17.65 -4.29
CA PRO A 323 2.45 -18.26 -4.45
C PRO A 323 1.28 -17.35 -4.01
N GLY A 324 0.25 -17.27 -4.86
CA GLY A 324 -0.94 -16.44 -4.63
C GLY A 324 -0.83 -15.01 -5.16
N LEU A 325 0.34 -14.59 -5.65
CA LEU A 325 0.45 -13.33 -6.37
C LEU A 325 0.05 -13.47 -7.84
N LYS A 326 -0.58 -12.42 -8.36
CA LYS A 326 -0.89 -12.28 -9.77
C LYS A 326 0.09 -11.30 -10.41
N PRO A 327 0.73 -11.64 -11.54
CA PRO A 327 1.58 -10.71 -12.27
C PRO A 327 0.76 -9.54 -12.82
N ASN A 328 1.44 -8.43 -13.10
CA ASN A 328 0.84 -7.20 -13.60
C ASN A 328 -0.31 -6.64 -12.72
N CYS A 329 -0.15 -6.73 -11.40
CA CYS A 329 -1.15 -6.27 -10.42
C CYS A 329 -0.56 -5.39 -9.34
N ILE A 330 -1.39 -4.49 -8.80
CA ILE A 330 -1.08 -3.62 -7.67
C ILE A 330 -1.96 -4.02 -6.49
N TYR A 331 -1.34 -4.47 -5.42
CA TYR A 331 -1.98 -4.73 -4.14
C TYR A 331 -1.88 -3.48 -3.30
N PHE A 332 -3.00 -2.97 -2.79
CA PHE A 332 -3.03 -1.70 -2.07
C PHE A 332 -3.76 -1.81 -0.75
N VAL A 333 -3.28 -1.05 0.25
CA VAL A 333 -3.87 -0.93 1.58
C VAL A 333 -3.89 0.52 2.04
N GLY A 334 -4.86 0.87 2.88
CA GLY A 334 -4.95 2.17 3.51
C GLY A 334 -6.36 2.69 3.58
N ARG A 335 -6.70 3.70 2.77
CA ARG A 335 -8.08 4.17 2.65
C ARG A 335 -9.01 3.11 2.04
N ASN A 336 -8.46 2.19 1.26
CA ASN A 336 -9.15 1.00 0.79
C ASN A 336 -8.16 -0.17 0.79
N PHE A 337 -8.66 -1.40 0.89
CA PHE A 337 -7.89 -2.62 0.65
C PHE A 337 -8.36 -3.23 -0.66
N GLY A 338 -7.42 -3.71 -1.47
CA GLY A 338 -7.78 -4.34 -2.72
C GLY A 338 -6.63 -4.68 -3.65
N VAL A 339 -7.00 -5.10 -4.84
CA VAL A 339 -6.10 -5.47 -5.92
C VAL A 339 -6.57 -4.80 -7.20
N TYR A 340 -5.64 -4.10 -7.86
CA TYR A 340 -5.84 -3.50 -9.17
C TYR A 340 -5.11 -4.32 -10.22
N ASP A 341 -5.84 -4.82 -11.21
CA ASP A 341 -5.29 -5.51 -12.37
C ASP A 341 -5.01 -4.50 -13.48
N LEU A 342 -3.74 -4.32 -13.84
CA LEU A 342 -3.34 -3.35 -14.87
C LEU A 342 -3.78 -3.81 -16.27
N THR A 343 -3.81 -5.12 -16.52
CA THR A 343 -4.21 -5.70 -17.81
C THR A 343 -5.68 -5.42 -18.10
N THR A 344 -6.54 -5.67 -17.11
CA THR A 344 -8.00 -5.51 -17.28
C THR A 344 -8.51 -4.15 -16.78
N LYS A 345 -7.62 -3.30 -16.26
CA LYS A 345 -7.93 -2.02 -15.60
C LYS A 345 -9.00 -2.14 -14.52
N THR A 346 -9.07 -3.30 -13.85
CA THR A 346 -10.14 -3.62 -12.91
C THR A 346 -9.67 -3.40 -11.48
N CYS A 347 -10.36 -2.50 -10.77
CA CYS A 347 -10.14 -2.30 -9.34
C CYS A 347 -11.04 -3.26 -8.54
N THR A 348 -10.45 -4.19 -7.79
CA THR A 348 -11.21 -5.05 -6.87
C THR A 348 -10.96 -4.62 -5.44
N THR A 349 -11.99 -4.12 -4.77
CA THR A 349 -11.92 -3.56 -3.40
C THR A 349 -12.66 -4.44 -2.40
N PHE A 350 -12.08 -4.63 -1.23
CA PHE A 350 -12.66 -5.40 -0.13
C PHE A 350 -13.54 -4.52 0.74
N HIS A 351 -14.71 -5.05 1.09
CA HIS A 351 -15.74 -4.38 1.89
C HIS A 351 -16.17 -5.27 3.06
N LYS A 352 -16.64 -4.61 4.12
CA LYS A 352 -17.33 -5.22 5.26
C LYS A 352 -18.81 -5.45 4.92
N ASP A 353 -19.51 -6.12 5.82
CA ASP A 353 -20.96 -6.38 5.76
C ASP A 353 -21.82 -5.10 5.70
N ASP A 354 -21.39 -4.01 6.32
CA ASP A 354 -22.04 -2.68 6.31
C ASP A 354 -21.77 -1.84 5.04
N GLU A 355 -21.35 -2.48 3.96
CA GLU A 355 -20.86 -1.85 2.72
C GLU A 355 -19.74 -0.81 2.90
N CYS A 356 -19.10 -0.74 4.06
CA CYS A 356 -17.90 0.08 4.22
C CYS A 356 -16.71 -0.59 3.52
N PRO A 357 -15.90 0.17 2.77
CA PRO A 357 -14.62 -0.33 2.32
C PRO A 357 -13.77 -0.68 3.55
N VAL A 358 -12.98 -1.72 3.42
CA VAL A 358 -11.98 -2.06 4.43
C VAL A 358 -10.93 -0.96 4.42
N THR A 359 -10.76 -0.31 5.56
CA THR A 359 -9.82 0.80 5.72
C THR A 359 -8.92 0.57 6.93
N ARG A 360 -7.73 1.16 6.87
CA ARG A 360 -6.77 1.24 7.98
C ARG A 360 -5.97 2.52 7.77
N ILE A 361 -6.28 3.58 8.51
CA ILE A 361 -5.72 4.94 8.31
C ILE A 361 -4.89 5.46 9.50
N GLU A 362 -4.73 4.66 10.56
CA GLU A 362 -4.01 5.04 11.78
C GLU A 362 -2.48 4.97 11.67
N PHE A 363 -1.80 6.10 11.81
CA PHE A 363 -0.34 6.18 11.97
C PHE A 363 0.03 6.41 13.45
N PRO A 364 1.08 5.77 14.04
CA PRO A 364 2.00 4.79 13.47
C PRO A 364 1.38 3.40 13.41
N TYR A 365 1.55 2.70 12.28
CA TYR A 365 0.92 1.40 12.04
C TYR A 365 1.56 0.24 12.81
N TRP A 366 1.75 0.31 14.12
CA TRP A 366 2.28 -0.81 14.90
C TRP A 366 1.43 -1.01 16.14
N GLN A 367 0.76 -2.15 16.19
CA GLN A 367 -0.08 -2.52 17.32
C GLN A 367 0.71 -2.47 18.61
N PHE A 368 0.14 -1.75 19.58
CA PHE A 368 0.24 -2.12 20.98
C PHE A 368 -0.11 -3.60 21.11
N SER A 369 0.84 -4.41 21.56
CA SER A 369 0.54 -5.58 22.36
C SER A 369 1.04 -5.27 23.77
N LEU A 370 0.12 -5.08 24.71
CA LEU A 370 0.36 -5.47 26.09
C LEU A 370 0.15 -6.98 26.19
#